data_AF-A0A1F3B9J2-F1
#
_entry.id   AF-A0A1F3B9J2-F1
#
_cell.length_a   1.000
_cell.length_b   1.000
_cell.length_c   1.000
_cell.angle_alpha   90.00
_cell.angle_beta   90.00
_cell.angle_gamma   90.00
#
_symmetry.space_group_name_H-M   'P 1'
#
loop_
_entity.id
_entity.type
_entity.pdbx_description
1 polymer ?
#
loop_
_entity_poly.entity_id
_entity_poly.type
_entity_poly.pdbx_seq_one_letter_code
_entity_poly.pdbx_strand_id
1 'polypeptide(L)'
;MRKDVGVTLPTDVGGTFSNLTDSLEGIKDGPLASTPAVAGDAMTLTAAYDAAKTAAQAGNAMALTAGERNSTADAIIGRAIGTESYAADGAVPTLGQMLWMMWAGLVDFSISGTTISVKKQDGTVAMTFTLDDATSPTSRTRAT
;
A
#
# COMPACT_ATOMS: atom_id res chain seq x y z
N MET A 1 67.45 67.97 25.54
CA MET A 1 66.39 67.72 26.54
C MET A 1 65.07 67.59 25.78
N ARG A 2 64.69 66.36 25.39
CA ARG A 2 63.44 66.10 24.65
C ARG A 2 62.32 66.09 25.68
N LYS A 3 61.30 66.94 25.53
CA LYS A 3 60.07 66.86 26.32
C LYS A 3 59.31 65.63 25.86
N ASP A 4 59.07 64.68 26.76
CA ASP A 4 58.21 63.52 26.49
C ASP A 4 56.79 64.03 26.18
N VAL A 5 56.37 63.90 24.92
CA VAL A 5 54.99 64.15 24.50
C VAL A 5 54.22 62.88 24.83
N GLY A 6 53.60 62.84 26.00
CA GLY A 6 52.70 61.74 26.38
C GLY A 6 51.54 61.66 25.39
N VAL A 7 51.49 60.58 24.61
CA VAL A 7 50.30 60.21 23.85
C VAL A 7 49.28 59.64 24.83
N THR A 8 48.26 60.43 25.16
CA THR A 8 47.07 59.93 25.83
C THR A 8 46.27 59.12 24.81
N LEU A 9 46.15 57.80 25.00
CA LEU A 9 45.24 56.98 24.21
C LEU A 9 43.80 57.47 24.48
N PRO A 10 42.96 57.66 23.45
CA PRO A 10 41.58 58.09 23.67
C PRO A 10 40.86 57.07 24.57
N THR A 11 40.30 57.54 25.68
CA THR A 11 39.60 56.75 26.70
C THR A 11 38.21 56.28 26.26
N ASP A 12 37.88 56.34 24.97
CA ASP A 12 36.58 55.92 24.46
C ASP A 12 36.50 54.41 24.23
N VAL A 13 36.69 53.65 25.32
CA VAL A 13 36.00 52.37 25.51
C VAL A 13 34.76 52.56 26.40
N GLY A 14 34.31 53.81 26.56
CA GLY A 14 33.19 54.21 27.42
C GLY A 14 32.16 55.10 26.73
N GLY A 15 31.92 54.88 25.42
CA GLY A 15 30.89 55.62 24.70
C GLY A 15 29.51 55.38 25.34
N THR A 16 28.88 56.46 25.81
CA THR A 16 27.47 56.48 26.18
C THR A 16 26.66 56.04 24.95
N PHE A 17 25.96 54.92 25.03
CA PHE A 17 25.01 54.52 24.00
C PHE A 17 23.99 55.66 23.84
N SER A 18 24.10 56.37 22.73
CA SER A 18 23.24 57.51 22.42
C SER A 18 21.85 56.98 22.09
N ASN A 19 20.81 57.57 22.69
CA ASN A 19 19.40 57.30 22.39
C ASN A 19 18.96 57.74 20.97
N LEU A 20 19.91 58.13 20.12
CA LEU A 20 19.71 58.30 18.68
C LEU A 20 19.85 56.92 18.05
N THR A 21 18.72 56.22 17.98
CA THR A 21 18.50 54.92 17.34
C THR A 21 19.52 54.57 16.25
N ASP A 22 20.60 53.88 16.63
CA ASP A 22 21.40 53.12 15.68
C ASP A 22 20.64 51.83 15.32
N SER A 23 20.91 51.29 14.15
CA SER A 23 20.25 50.11 13.57
C SER A 23 20.37 48.87 14.47
N LEU A 24 21.33 48.86 15.41
CA LEU A 24 21.48 47.81 16.42
C LEU A 24 20.52 47.94 17.61
N GLU A 25 20.12 49.15 18.01
CA GLU A 25 19.13 49.39 19.09
C GLU A 25 17.71 49.04 18.63
N GLY A 26 17.40 49.19 17.34
CA GLY A 26 16.13 48.75 16.75
C GLY A 26 15.89 47.22 16.83
N ILE A 27 16.95 46.43 17.04
CA ILE A 27 16.87 44.97 17.27
C ILE A 27 16.63 44.66 18.75
N LYS A 28 17.09 45.52 19.67
CA LYS A 28 16.87 45.35 21.11
C LYS A 28 15.50 45.84 21.56
N ASP A 29 15.06 46.98 21.02
CA ASP A 29 13.83 47.66 21.47
C ASP A 29 12.65 47.46 20.51
N GLY A 30 12.88 46.89 19.32
CA GLY A 30 11.84 46.59 18.33
C GLY A 30 11.39 45.12 18.39
N PRO A 31 10.08 44.82 18.19
CA PRO A 31 9.55 43.46 18.18
C PRO A 31 9.83 42.74 16.85
N LEU A 32 11.05 42.83 16.33
CA LEU A 32 11.49 42.05 15.18
C LEU A 32 12.20 40.78 15.69
N ALA A 33 11.38 39.78 16.04
CA ALA A 33 11.73 38.35 16.11
C ALA A 33 12.78 37.87 17.15
N SER A 34 12.69 38.29 18.42
CA SER A 34 13.64 37.86 19.47
C SER A 34 13.18 36.77 20.43
N THR A 35 12.02 36.13 20.22
CA THR A 35 11.70 34.90 20.96
C THR A 35 11.32 33.79 20.00
N PRO A 36 12.16 32.74 19.83
CA PRO A 36 11.69 31.45 19.33
C PRO A 36 10.45 31.06 20.14
N ALA A 37 9.46 30.45 19.50
CA ALA A 37 8.31 29.90 20.20
C ALA A 37 8.81 29.03 21.36
N VAL A 38 8.36 29.34 22.58
CA VAL A 38 8.74 28.59 23.78
C VAL A 38 8.10 27.21 23.69
N ALA A 39 8.75 26.17 24.23
CA ALA A 39 8.12 24.85 24.30
C ALA A 39 6.80 24.95 25.09
N GLY A 40 5.67 24.77 24.40
CA GLY A 40 4.32 24.98 24.95
C GLY A 40 3.55 26.13 24.30
N ASP A 41 4.22 27.01 23.55
CA ASP A 41 3.54 27.94 22.64
C ASP A 41 2.86 27.12 21.53
N ALA A 42 1.57 27.34 21.35
CA ALA A 42 0.88 26.82 20.18
C ALA A 42 1.45 27.53 18.95
N MET A 43 2.35 26.86 18.21
CA MET A 43 2.54 27.17 16.80
C MET A 43 1.19 26.91 16.12
N THR A 44 0.36 27.93 16.03
CA THR A 44 -0.91 27.85 15.35
C THR A 44 -0.62 27.51 13.90
N LEU A 45 -0.96 26.27 13.54
CA LEU A 45 -0.77 25.70 12.22
C LEU A 45 -1.87 26.24 11.30
N THR A 46 -2.01 27.56 11.22
CA THR A 46 -3.28 28.24 10.87
C THR A 46 -3.65 28.17 9.37
N ALA A 47 -2.84 27.54 8.52
CA ALA A 47 -3.14 27.50 7.08
C ALA A 47 -2.73 26.24 6.32
N ALA A 48 -2.03 25.27 6.92
CA ALA A 48 -1.47 24.14 6.15
C ALA A 48 -1.88 22.75 6.63
N TYR A 49 -2.36 22.59 7.86
CA TYR A 49 -2.76 21.27 8.37
C TYR A 49 -4.25 21.03 8.15
N ASP A 50 -4.54 20.54 6.96
CA ASP A 50 -5.83 19.96 6.65
C ASP A 50 -5.83 18.49 7.09
N ALA A 51 -6.42 18.20 8.25
CA ALA A 51 -6.56 16.82 8.74
C ALA A 51 -7.32 15.92 7.75
N ALA A 52 -8.09 16.49 6.80
CA ALA A 52 -8.76 15.74 5.74
C ALA A 52 -7.80 15.25 4.63
N LYS A 53 -6.56 15.78 4.56
CA LYS A 53 -5.51 15.30 3.63
C LYS A 53 -4.64 14.18 4.17
N THR A 54 -4.74 13.88 5.47
CA THR A 54 -4.07 12.72 6.06
C THR A 54 -5.09 11.57 6.09
N ALA A 55 -4.62 10.33 5.89
CA ALA A 55 -5.43 9.10 5.86
C ALA A 55 -6.61 9.12 6.85
N ALA A 56 -7.74 8.53 6.46
CA ALA A 56 -8.95 8.52 7.26
C ALA A 56 -8.63 8.24 8.74
N GLN A 57 -9.12 9.10 9.64
CA GLN A 57 -8.86 9.00 11.07
C GLN A 57 -9.26 7.61 11.58
N ALA A 58 -8.55 7.08 12.58
CA ALA A 58 -8.88 5.78 13.16
C ALA A 58 -10.36 5.75 13.61
N GLY A 59 -11.13 4.80 13.08
CA GLY A 59 -12.58 4.70 13.31
C GLY A 59 -13.45 5.27 12.18
N ASN A 60 -12.89 6.02 11.24
CA ASN A 60 -13.60 6.39 10.01
C ASN A 60 -13.68 5.17 9.09
N ALA A 61 -14.85 4.95 8.48
CA ALA A 61 -15.00 3.92 7.46
C ALA A 61 -14.16 4.31 6.23
N MET A 62 -13.22 3.45 5.84
CA MET A 62 -12.53 3.54 4.55
C MET A 62 -13.55 3.22 3.45
N ALA A 63 -14.27 4.24 2.98
CA ALA A 63 -15.23 4.08 1.90
C ALA A 63 -14.47 3.81 0.59
N LEU A 64 -14.42 2.55 0.17
CA LEU A 64 -13.91 2.19 -1.16
C LEU A 64 -14.85 2.76 -2.22
N THR A 65 -14.28 3.39 -3.25
CA THR A 65 -15.02 3.76 -4.45
C THR A 65 -15.58 2.52 -5.14
N ALA A 66 -16.60 2.69 -5.99
CA ALA A 66 -17.10 1.59 -6.80
C ALA A 66 -16.01 0.98 -7.69
N GLY A 67 -15.11 1.80 -8.24
CA GLY A 67 -13.99 1.34 -9.06
C GLY A 67 -13.00 0.46 -8.30
N GLU A 68 -12.63 0.84 -7.07
CA GLU A 68 -11.72 0.04 -6.23
C GLU A 68 -12.35 -1.29 -5.80
N ARG A 69 -13.65 -1.30 -5.49
CA ARG A 69 -14.38 -2.54 -5.17
C ARG A 69 -14.42 -3.48 -6.37
N ASN A 70 -14.72 -2.97 -7.56
CA ASN A 70 -14.72 -3.78 -8.78
C ASN A 70 -13.32 -4.32 -9.07
N SER A 71 -12.29 -3.47 -9.01
CA SER A 71 -10.91 -3.90 -9.22
C SER A 71 -10.46 -4.97 -8.23
N THR A 72 -10.86 -4.84 -6.96
CA THR A 72 -10.58 -5.87 -5.93
C THR A 72 -11.32 -7.17 -6.22
N ALA A 73 -12.60 -7.10 -6.59
CA ALA A 73 -13.40 -8.28 -6.94
C ALA A 73 -12.83 -9.00 -8.17
N ASP A 74 -12.49 -8.25 -9.23
CA ASP A 74 -11.88 -8.78 -10.46
C ASP A 74 -10.53 -9.44 -10.15
N ALA A 75 -9.70 -8.81 -9.32
CA ALA A 75 -8.42 -9.38 -8.90
C ALA A 75 -8.61 -10.68 -8.09
N ILE A 76 -9.62 -10.75 -7.22
CA ILE A 76 -9.92 -11.94 -6.43
C ILE A 76 -10.43 -13.07 -7.32
N ILE A 77 -11.41 -12.82 -8.19
CA ILE A 77 -12.00 -13.84 -9.08
C ILE A 77 -10.96 -14.30 -10.10
N GLY A 78 -10.23 -13.37 -10.72
CA GLY A 78 -9.15 -13.70 -11.65
C GLY A 78 -8.03 -14.50 -10.99
N ARG A 79 -7.64 -14.16 -9.76
CA ARG A 79 -6.65 -14.95 -8.98
C ARG A 79 -7.20 -16.30 -8.55
N ALA A 80 -8.49 -16.37 -8.19
CA ALA A 80 -9.13 -17.61 -7.77
C ALA A 80 -9.20 -18.62 -8.91
N ILE A 81 -9.46 -18.21 -10.15
CA ILE A 81 -9.39 -19.08 -11.33
C ILE A 81 -7.93 -19.39 -11.68
N GLY A 82 -7.07 -18.37 -11.71
CA GLY A 82 -5.63 -18.50 -11.89
C GLY A 82 -5.21 -19.23 -13.17
N THR A 83 -3.95 -19.68 -13.19
CA THR A 83 -3.42 -20.57 -14.23
C THR A 83 -4.12 -21.93 -14.17
N GLU A 84 -4.33 -22.54 -15.34
CA GLU A 84 -4.90 -23.89 -15.45
C GLU A 84 -4.19 -24.86 -14.50
N SER A 85 -4.94 -25.39 -13.54
CA SER A 85 -4.47 -26.41 -12.62
C SER A 85 -5.62 -27.30 -12.19
N TYR A 86 -5.28 -28.55 -11.88
CA TYR A 86 -6.22 -29.59 -11.50
C TYR A 86 -5.76 -30.23 -10.20
N ALA A 87 -6.72 -30.63 -9.36
CA ALA A 87 -6.40 -31.37 -8.15
C ALA A 87 -5.94 -32.79 -8.51
N ALA A 88 -4.95 -33.31 -7.80
CA ALA A 88 -4.59 -34.73 -7.88
C ALA A 88 -5.78 -35.62 -7.49
N ASP A 89 -5.77 -36.88 -7.95
CA ASP A 89 -6.77 -37.86 -7.55
C ASP A 89 -6.71 -38.12 -6.03
N GLY A 90 -7.88 -38.24 -5.41
CA GLY A 90 -8.05 -38.29 -3.95
C GLY A 90 -7.80 -36.98 -3.18
N ALA A 91 -7.26 -35.92 -3.78
CA ALA A 91 -7.03 -34.65 -3.10
C ALA A 91 -8.28 -33.74 -3.05
N VAL A 92 -8.44 -32.99 -1.95
CA VAL A 92 -9.46 -31.94 -1.85
C VAL A 92 -9.07 -30.77 -2.78
N PRO A 93 -9.90 -30.42 -3.77
CA PRO A 93 -9.56 -29.37 -4.73
C PRO A 93 -9.69 -27.97 -4.11
N THR A 94 -8.85 -27.04 -4.56
CA THR A 94 -9.07 -25.60 -4.32
C THR A 94 -10.23 -25.08 -5.18
N LEU A 95 -10.74 -23.88 -4.87
CA LEU A 95 -11.82 -23.27 -5.66
C LEU A 95 -11.46 -23.14 -7.15
N GLY A 96 -10.25 -22.65 -7.47
CA GLY A 96 -9.78 -22.53 -8.85
C GLY A 96 -9.69 -23.85 -9.57
N GLN A 97 -9.16 -24.87 -8.89
CA GLN A 97 -9.09 -26.23 -9.43
C GLN A 97 -10.50 -26.78 -9.70
N MET A 98 -11.47 -26.56 -8.81
CA MET A 98 -12.86 -26.99 -9.05
C MET A 98 -13.47 -26.35 -10.31
N LEU A 99 -13.23 -25.06 -10.54
CA LEU A 99 -13.72 -24.37 -11.73
C LEU A 99 -13.08 -24.94 -13.02
N TRP A 100 -11.77 -25.16 -13.02
CA TRP A 100 -11.08 -25.78 -14.16
C TRP A 100 -11.50 -27.22 -14.39
N MET A 101 -11.68 -28.00 -13.33
CA MET A 101 -12.17 -29.39 -13.40
C MET A 101 -13.58 -29.44 -13.99
N MET A 102 -14.47 -28.54 -13.59
CA MET A 102 -15.82 -28.42 -14.15
C MET A 102 -15.78 -28.04 -15.64
N TRP A 103 -14.97 -27.05 -16.00
CA TRP A 103 -14.79 -26.63 -17.39
C TRP A 103 -14.29 -27.80 -18.27
N ALA A 104 -13.19 -28.42 -17.88
CA ALA A 104 -12.59 -29.52 -18.63
C ALA A 104 -13.56 -30.70 -18.78
N GLY A 105 -14.27 -31.06 -17.69
CA GLY A 105 -15.23 -32.17 -17.70
C GLY A 105 -16.47 -31.94 -18.56
N LEU A 106 -16.77 -30.69 -18.92
CA LEU A 106 -17.86 -30.34 -19.83
C LEU A 106 -17.40 -30.19 -21.29
N VAL A 107 -16.17 -29.72 -21.51
CA VAL A 107 -15.71 -29.28 -22.84
C VAL A 107 -15.00 -30.38 -23.62
N ASP A 108 -14.03 -31.09 -23.02
CA ASP A 108 -13.25 -32.10 -23.74
C ASP A 108 -12.99 -33.34 -22.87
N PHE A 109 -13.59 -34.44 -23.30
CA PHE A 109 -13.34 -35.76 -22.74
C PHE A 109 -13.43 -36.83 -23.82
N SER A 110 -12.78 -37.97 -23.56
CA SER A 110 -12.91 -39.18 -24.37
C SER A 110 -13.32 -40.35 -23.50
N ILE A 111 -14.09 -41.27 -24.07
CA ILE A 111 -14.49 -42.52 -23.41
C ILE A 111 -13.86 -43.69 -24.15
N SER A 112 -13.21 -44.59 -23.42
CA SER A 112 -12.69 -45.86 -23.93
C SER A 112 -12.99 -46.97 -22.92
N GLY A 113 -13.79 -47.96 -23.33
CA GLY A 113 -14.34 -48.95 -22.41
C GLY A 113 -15.08 -48.26 -21.26
N THR A 114 -14.66 -48.54 -20.03
CA THR A 114 -15.21 -47.91 -18.81
C THR A 114 -14.46 -46.65 -18.38
N THR A 115 -13.46 -46.18 -19.13
CA THR A 115 -12.64 -45.03 -18.72
C THR A 115 -13.08 -43.76 -19.43
N ILE A 116 -13.42 -42.73 -18.67
CA ILE A 116 -13.56 -41.36 -19.14
C ILE A 116 -12.24 -40.64 -18.84
N SER A 117 -11.58 -40.12 -19.86
CA SER A 117 -10.41 -39.25 -19.74
C SER A 117 -10.82 -37.81 -20.05
N VAL A 118 -10.84 -36.96 -19.03
CA VAL A 118 -11.05 -35.51 -19.18
C VAL A 118 -9.72 -34.86 -19.52
N LYS A 119 -9.71 -33.94 -20.48
CA LYS A 119 -8.47 -33.35 -21.00
C LYS A 119 -8.27 -31.92 -20.53
N LYS A 120 -7.00 -31.53 -20.43
CA LYS A 120 -6.55 -30.14 -20.34
C LYS A 120 -6.69 -29.46 -21.70
N GLN A 121 -6.51 -28.15 -21.74
CA GLN A 121 -6.53 -27.40 -23.01
C GLN A 121 -5.44 -27.85 -24.00
N ASP A 122 -4.34 -28.42 -23.52
CA ASP A 122 -3.25 -28.98 -24.33
C ASP A 122 -3.51 -30.42 -24.83
N GLY A 123 -4.65 -31.02 -24.47
CA GLY A 123 -5.03 -32.38 -24.85
C GLY A 123 -4.47 -33.49 -23.93
N THR A 124 -3.64 -33.15 -22.94
CA THR A 124 -3.19 -34.12 -21.93
C THR A 124 -4.30 -34.44 -20.93
N VAL A 125 -4.22 -35.60 -20.26
CA VAL A 125 -5.26 -36.00 -19.29
C VAL A 125 -5.17 -35.15 -18.03
N ALA A 126 -6.30 -34.55 -17.65
CA ALA A 126 -6.50 -33.75 -16.45
C ALA A 126 -7.03 -34.60 -15.28
N MET A 127 -8.02 -35.44 -15.56
CA MET A 127 -8.70 -36.30 -14.58
C MET A 127 -9.24 -37.54 -15.27
N THR A 128 -9.43 -38.61 -14.49
CA THR A 128 -10.08 -39.81 -14.98
C THR A 128 -11.29 -40.20 -14.13
N PHE A 129 -12.31 -40.74 -14.78
CA PHE A 129 -13.47 -41.35 -14.13
C PHE A 129 -13.65 -42.76 -14.67
N THR A 130 -14.17 -43.64 -13.82
CA THR A 130 -14.53 -45.01 -14.15
C THR A 130 -16.05 -45.15 -14.18
N LEU A 131 -16.55 -45.69 -15.28
CA LEU A 131 -17.92 -46.16 -15.45
C LEU A 131 -18.06 -47.58 -14.91
N ASP A 132 -19.25 -47.95 -14.46
CA ASP A 132 -19.57 -49.30 -13.98
C ASP A 132 -19.71 -50.33 -15.09
N ASP A 133 -20.16 -49.93 -16.28
CA ASP A 133 -20.32 -50.81 -17.44
C ASP A 133 -19.87 -50.12 -18.74
N ALA A 134 -19.31 -50.90 -19.67
CA ALA A 134 -18.77 -50.39 -20.93
C ALA A 134 -19.85 -50.17 -22.01
N THR A 135 -21.03 -50.75 -21.83
CA THR A 135 -22.13 -50.77 -22.81
C THR A 135 -23.35 -49.99 -22.33
N SER A 136 -23.69 -50.12 -21.05
CA SER A 136 -24.87 -49.53 -20.42
C SER A 136 -24.50 -48.93 -19.05
N PRO A 137 -23.67 -47.88 -19.02
CA PRO A 137 -23.22 -47.28 -17.77
C PRO A 137 -24.39 -46.68 -16.99
N THR A 138 -24.44 -46.92 -15.68
CA THR A 138 -25.42 -46.34 -14.75
C THR A 138 -24.79 -45.47 -13.68
N SER A 139 -23.48 -45.57 -13.51
CA SER A 139 -22.74 -44.76 -12.56
C SER A 139 -21.36 -44.39 -13.09
N ARG A 140 -20.81 -43.32 -12.50
CA ARG A 140 -19.40 -42.94 -12.67
C ARG A 140 -18.81 -42.65 -11.32
N THR A 141 -17.56 -43.02 -11.13
CA THR A 141 -16.78 -42.72 -9.94
C THR A 141 -15.46 -42.09 -10.36
N ARG A 142 -14.99 -41.09 -9.63
CA ARG A 142 -13.66 -40.51 -9.88
C ARG A 142 -12.60 -41.59 -9.63
N ALA A 143 -11.59 -41.69 -10.48
CA ALA A 143 -10.48 -42.59 -10.22
C ALA A 143 -9.75 -42.19 -8.93
N THR A 144 -9.17 -43.19 -8.26
CA THR A 144 -8.41 -43.03 -7.01
C THR A 144 -6.92 -42.95 -7.27
#